data_AF-A0A1D6LL85-F1
#
_entry.id   AF-A0A1D6LL85-F1
#
_cell.length_a   1.000
_cell.length_b   1.000
_cell.length_c   1.000
_cell.angle_alpha   90.00
_cell.angle_beta   90.00
_cell.angle_gamma   90.00
#
_symmetry.space_group_name_H-M   'P 1'
#
loop_
_entity.id
_entity.type
_entity.pdbx_description
1 polymer ?
#
loop_
_entity_poly.entity_id
_entity_poly.type
_entity_poly.pdbx_seq_one_letter_code
_entity_poly.pdbx_strand_id
1 'polypeptide(L)'
;MKKEKKRRKRTGKYNSFMVLALFSTLVDLMCFKDESSCFSSKTRGMGAGRKLKTHRRNQRWADKAYKKSHLGNEWKKPFAGSSHAKGIVLEKIGIEAKQPNSAIRKCARV
;
A
#
# COMPACT_ATOMS: atom_id res chain seq x y z
N MET A 1 2.63 25.97 -18.02
CA MET A 1 1.94 27.20 -18.42
C MET A 1 0.90 27.55 -17.38
N LYS A 2 1.04 28.72 -16.75
CA LYS A 2 0.13 29.29 -15.76
C LYS A 2 -1.15 29.75 -16.49
N LYS A 3 -2.35 29.43 -15.98
CA LYS A 3 -3.59 30.11 -16.39
C LYS A 3 -4.11 30.94 -15.23
N GLU A 4 -4.26 32.22 -15.54
CA GLU A 4 -4.52 33.32 -14.65
C GLU A 4 -6.02 33.68 -14.61
N LYS A 5 -6.48 34.03 -13.40
CA LYS A 5 -7.58 34.91 -12.98
C LYS A 5 -8.73 35.25 -13.95
N LYS A 6 -9.94 35.21 -13.38
CA LYS A 6 -10.91 36.31 -13.53
C LYS A 6 -11.39 36.78 -12.16
N ARG A 7 -10.88 37.93 -11.71
CA ARG A 7 -11.34 38.69 -10.53
C ARG A 7 -12.62 39.47 -10.93
N ARG A 8 -13.69 39.34 -10.15
CA ARG A 8 -14.79 40.34 -10.10
C ARG A 8 -14.76 41.03 -8.73
N LYS A 9 -14.89 42.35 -8.74
CA LYS A 9 -14.76 43.25 -7.58
C LYS A 9 -16.12 43.55 -6.93
N ARG A 10 -16.10 43.57 -5.59
CA ARG A 10 -16.78 44.45 -4.60
C ARG A 10 -18.28 44.81 -4.77
N THR A 11 -19.06 44.47 -3.74
CA THR A 11 -20.01 45.35 -3.02
C THR A 11 -20.00 44.94 -1.54
N GLY A 12 -19.72 45.84 -0.60
CA GLY A 12 -20.76 46.47 0.26
C GLY A 12 -20.58 45.96 1.71
N LYS A 13 -19.70 46.60 2.50
CA LYS A 13 -20.03 47.53 3.60
C LYS A 13 -20.85 46.88 4.75
N TYR A 14 -20.08 46.53 5.79
CA TYR A 14 -20.37 46.59 7.22
C TYR A 14 -21.80 46.93 7.65
N ASN A 15 -22.47 45.96 8.28
CA ASN A 15 -23.19 46.09 9.56
C ASN A 15 -23.91 44.78 9.98
N SER A 16 -23.16 43.67 10.02
CA SER A 16 -23.62 42.43 10.65
C SER A 16 -22.53 41.77 11.53
N PHE A 17 -21.31 42.33 11.50
CA PHE A 17 -20.13 41.79 12.18
C PHE A 17 -20.25 41.77 13.71
N MET A 18 -21.17 42.55 14.30
CA MET A 18 -21.35 42.57 15.75
C MET A 18 -22.41 41.59 16.27
N VAL A 19 -23.43 41.24 15.49
CA VAL A 19 -24.51 40.35 15.94
C VAL A 19 -24.09 38.87 15.89
N LEU A 20 -23.16 38.52 15.01
CA LEU A 20 -22.61 37.16 14.91
C LEU A 20 -21.56 36.83 15.99
N ALA A 21 -20.93 37.83 16.61
CA ALA A 21 -19.91 37.60 17.64
C ALA A 21 -20.50 37.13 18.98
N LEU A 22 -21.76 37.46 19.27
CA LEU A 22 -22.45 37.01 20.49
C LEU A 22 -23.16 35.66 20.33
N PHE A 23 -23.26 35.13 19.11
CA PHE A 23 -23.72 33.76 18.86
C PHE A 23 -22.57 32.74 18.78
N SER A 24 -21.31 33.16 18.78
CA SER A 24 -20.18 32.21 18.68
C SER A 24 -19.73 31.68 20.04
N THR A 25 -19.70 32.49 21.10
CA THR A 25 -19.15 32.04 22.40
C THR A 25 -20.07 31.10 23.19
N LEU A 26 -21.36 31.01 22.83
CA LEU A 26 -22.33 30.17 23.52
C LEU A 26 -22.45 28.76 22.92
N VAL A 27 -21.85 28.52 21.74
CA VAL A 27 -21.73 27.17 21.17
C VAL A 27 -20.42 26.50 21.61
N ASP A 28 -19.44 27.27 22.08
CA ASP A 28 -18.13 26.76 22.48
C ASP A 28 -18.12 26.04 23.85
N LEU A 29 -19.15 26.21 24.70
CA LEU A 29 -19.29 25.46 25.97
C LEU A 29 -20.07 24.13 25.83
N MET A 30 -20.36 23.69 24.60
CA MET A 30 -20.72 22.29 24.31
C MET A 30 -19.56 21.53 23.66
N CYS A 31 -18.36 22.12 23.60
CA CYS A 31 -17.15 21.48 23.14
C CYS A 31 -16.38 20.81 24.29
N PHE A 32 -16.98 19.78 24.89
CA PHE A 32 -16.22 18.78 25.67
C PHE A 32 -16.91 17.42 25.61
N LYS A 33 -16.97 16.83 24.40
CA LYS A 33 -17.24 15.40 24.21
C LYS A 33 -16.33 14.87 23.12
N ASP A 34 -15.23 14.29 23.60
CA ASP A 34 -14.37 13.30 22.97
C ASP A 34 -13.83 13.61 21.57
N GLU A 35 -12.60 14.12 21.53
CA GLU A 35 -11.63 13.64 20.57
C GLU A 35 -11.54 12.11 20.65
N SER A 36 -12.33 11.41 19.84
CA SER A 36 -12.05 10.01 19.51
C SER A 36 -11.87 9.89 18.01
N SER A 37 -10.70 10.33 17.58
CA SER A 37 -10.11 10.06 16.28
C SER A 37 -10.13 8.56 16.00
N CYS A 38 -11.06 8.10 15.17
CA CYS A 38 -11.10 6.71 14.72
C CYS A 38 -11.53 6.62 13.26
N PHE A 39 -10.78 7.22 12.33
CA PHE A 39 -10.84 6.78 10.93
C PHE A 39 -10.18 5.38 10.82
N SER A 40 -10.88 4.36 11.33
CA SER A 40 -10.42 2.98 11.31
C SER A 40 -11.07 2.29 10.13
N SER A 41 -10.27 1.90 9.14
CA SER A 41 -10.70 1.10 7.99
C SER A 41 -11.26 -0.29 8.35
N LYS A 42 -11.30 -0.65 9.64
CA LYS A 42 -11.74 -1.95 10.16
C LYS A 42 -12.85 -1.78 11.20
N THR A 43 -13.81 -2.70 11.17
CA THR A 43 -14.94 -2.73 12.10
C THR A 43 -14.50 -3.14 13.51
N ARG A 44 -14.96 -2.40 14.54
CA ARG A 44 -14.61 -2.61 15.96
C ARG A 44 -15.76 -3.17 16.82
N GLY A 45 -16.89 -3.54 16.22
CA GLY A 45 -18.06 -4.05 16.95
C GLY A 45 -17.85 -5.46 17.52
N MET A 46 -18.45 -5.75 18.68
CA MET A 46 -18.35 -7.01 19.44
C MET A 46 -18.85 -8.26 18.67
N GLY A 47 -19.57 -8.08 17.56
CA GLY A 47 -20.01 -9.14 16.63
C GLY A 47 -19.32 -9.17 15.26
N ALA A 48 -18.30 -8.34 15.02
CA ALA A 48 -17.70 -8.17 13.69
C ALA A 48 -16.61 -9.20 13.31
N GLY A 49 -16.39 -10.24 14.12
CA GLY A 49 -15.29 -11.20 13.98
C GLY A 49 -15.25 -11.93 12.62
N ARG A 50 -16.42 -12.29 12.06
CA ARG A 50 -16.50 -12.96 10.74
C ARG A 50 -15.92 -12.09 9.62
N LYS A 51 -16.25 -10.79 9.60
CA LYS A 51 -15.75 -9.83 8.61
C LYS A 51 -14.23 -9.66 8.74
N LEU A 52 -13.72 -9.53 9.97
CA LEU A 52 -12.28 -9.41 10.23
C LEU A 52 -11.51 -10.66 9.78
N LYS A 53 -12.04 -11.87 10.01
CA LYS A 53 -11.44 -13.13 9.57
C LYS A 53 -11.35 -13.22 8.05
N THR A 54 -12.44 -12.91 7.34
CA THR A 54 -12.45 -12.90 5.87
C THR A 54 -11.51 -11.85 5.30
N HIS A 55 -11.51 -10.65 5.88
CA HIS A 55 -10.62 -9.57 5.46
C HIS A 55 -9.14 -9.96 5.62
N ARG A 56 -8.75 -10.56 6.76
CA ARG A 56 -7.39 -11.04 6.98
C ARG A 56 -7.01 -12.15 6.02
N ARG A 57 -7.94 -13.07 5.70
CA ARG A 57 -7.72 -14.13 4.70
C ARG A 57 -7.42 -13.53 3.32
N ASN A 58 -8.20 -12.55 2.89
CA ASN A 58 -8.01 -11.90 1.58
C ASN A 58 -6.69 -11.10 1.54
N GLN A 59 -6.37 -10.35 2.59
CA GLN A 59 -5.11 -9.62 2.69
C GLN A 59 -3.89 -10.54 2.72
N ARG A 60 -4.01 -11.73 3.31
CA ARG A 60 -2.91 -12.70 3.39
C ARG A 60 -2.42 -13.15 2.02
N TRP A 61 -3.28 -13.17 1.00
CA TRP A 61 -2.89 -13.48 -0.37
C TRP A 61 -2.02 -12.41 -1.06
N ALA A 62 -1.96 -11.19 -0.52
CA ALA A 62 -1.03 -10.17 -1.01
C ALA A 62 0.42 -10.43 -0.56
N ASP A 63 0.60 -11.18 0.53
CA ASP A 63 1.93 -11.56 1.03
C ASP A 63 2.58 -12.58 0.06
N LYS A 64 3.79 -12.24 -0.40
CA LYS A 64 4.57 -13.04 -1.34
C LYS A 64 4.96 -14.40 -0.73
N ALA A 65 5.28 -14.44 0.57
CA ALA A 65 5.70 -15.68 1.23
C ALA A 65 4.52 -16.65 1.38
N TYR A 66 3.36 -16.14 1.78
CA TYR A 66 2.12 -16.92 1.87
C TYR A 66 1.68 -17.44 0.49
N LYS A 67 1.71 -16.57 -0.52
CA LYS A 67 1.38 -16.95 -1.90
C LYS A 67 2.32 -18.04 -2.45
N LYS A 68 3.62 -17.96 -2.15
CA LYS A 68 4.62 -18.93 -2.62
C LYS A 68 4.36 -20.35 -2.09
N SER A 69 4.01 -20.47 -0.80
CA SER A 69 3.74 -21.76 -0.16
C SER A 69 2.38 -22.35 -0.55
N HIS A 70 1.34 -21.52 -0.74
CA HIS A 70 -0.04 -22.00 -0.93
C HIS A 70 -0.44 -22.21 -2.40
N LEU A 71 0.30 -21.69 -3.38
CA LEU A 71 0.00 -21.88 -4.81
C LEU A 71 0.59 -23.15 -5.41
N GLY A 72 1.39 -23.94 -4.67
CA GLY A 72 2.02 -25.15 -5.21
C GLY A 72 3.11 -24.87 -6.26
N ASN A 73 3.62 -23.64 -6.33
CA ASN A 73 4.69 -23.21 -7.26
C ASN A 73 6.04 -23.91 -7.03
N GLU A 74 6.13 -24.80 -6.05
CA GLU A 74 7.36 -25.52 -5.70
C GLU A 74 7.65 -26.65 -6.68
N TRP A 75 6.63 -27.37 -7.13
CA TRP A 75 6.75 -28.49 -8.06
C TRP A 75 7.11 -28.08 -9.50
N LYS A 76 6.80 -26.83 -9.89
CA LYS A 76 7.16 -26.29 -11.20
C LYS A 76 8.63 -25.89 -11.32
N LYS A 77 9.34 -25.72 -10.20
CA LYS A 77 10.75 -25.31 -10.21
C LYS A 77 11.63 -26.49 -10.63
N PRO A 78 12.80 -26.23 -11.25
CA PRO A 78 13.69 -27.30 -11.72
C PRO A 78 14.16 -28.24 -10.60
N PHE A 79 14.26 -27.76 -9.36
CA PHE A 79 14.63 -28.59 -8.21
C PHE A 79 13.43 -29.18 -7.45
N ALA A 80 12.19 -28.91 -7.86
CA ALA A 80 10.96 -29.46 -7.28
C ALA A 80 10.86 -29.44 -5.73
N GLY A 81 11.59 -28.54 -5.04
CA GLY A 81 11.66 -28.47 -3.58
C GLY A 81 12.89 -29.12 -2.93
N SER A 82 13.72 -29.84 -3.69
CA SER A 82 15.02 -30.37 -3.23
C SER A 82 16.07 -29.27 -3.09
N SER A 83 17.05 -29.49 -2.22
CA SER A 83 18.21 -28.60 -2.05
C SER A 83 19.22 -28.73 -3.20
N HIS A 84 19.39 -29.92 -3.76
CA HIS A 84 20.36 -30.22 -4.81
C HIS A 84 19.80 -31.26 -5.81
N ALA A 85 20.34 -31.26 -7.03
CA ALA A 85 20.11 -32.32 -8.02
C ALA A 85 21.39 -32.62 -8.82
N LYS A 86 21.44 -33.81 -9.41
CA LYS A 86 22.49 -34.24 -10.34
C LYS A 86 21.99 -34.09 -11.78
N GLY A 87 22.87 -33.71 -12.70
CA GLY A 87 22.55 -33.62 -14.13
C GLY A 87 23.79 -33.81 -15.00
N ILE A 88 23.59 -33.82 -16.32
CA ILE A 88 24.63 -34.07 -17.33
C ILE A 88 24.86 -32.78 -18.10
N VAL A 89 26.13 -32.44 -18.36
CA VAL A 89 26.48 -31.22 -19.09
C VAL A 89 26.23 -31.41 -20.59
N LEU A 90 25.50 -30.46 -21.19
CA LEU A 90 25.26 -30.44 -22.64
C LEU A 90 26.28 -29.54 -23.37
N GLU A 91 26.40 -28.29 -22.95
CA GLU A 91 27.25 -27.30 -23.62
C GLU A 91 27.92 -26.33 -22.65
N LYS A 92 29.08 -25.79 -23.06
CA LYS A 92 29.83 -24.75 -22.32
C LYS A 92 29.45 -23.37 -22.86
N ILE A 93 29.03 -22.47 -21.97
CA ILE A 93 28.56 -21.12 -22.31
C ILE A 93 29.42 -20.07 -21.60
N GLY A 94 29.73 -18.98 -22.28
CA GLY A 94 30.26 -17.76 -21.66
C GLY A 94 29.16 -16.70 -21.57
N ILE A 95 28.77 -16.31 -20.35
CA ILE A 95 27.79 -15.22 -20.13
C ILE A 95 28.55 -13.95 -19.79
N GLU A 96 28.30 -12.88 -20.52
CA GLU A 96 28.88 -11.57 -20.24
C GLU A 96 28.33 -10.99 -18.93
N ALA A 97 29.19 -10.30 -18.18
CA ALA A 97 28.77 -9.59 -16.99
C ALA A 97 27.83 -8.43 -17.33
N LYS A 98 26.91 -8.08 -16.42
CA LYS A 98 26.14 -6.84 -16.55
C LYS A 98 27.09 -5.64 -16.47
N GLN A 99 26.87 -4.65 -17.33
CA GLN A 99 27.53 -3.34 -17.28
C GLN A 99 27.47 -2.79 -15.84
N PRO A 100 28.52 -2.17 -15.28
CA PRO A 100 29.70 -1.55 -15.93
C PRO A 100 30.94 -2.46 -16.09
N ASN A 101 30.86 -3.75 -15.80
CA ASN A 101 32.02 -4.66 -15.86
C ASN A 101 32.12 -5.39 -17.21
N SER A 102 33.34 -5.65 -17.68
CA SER A 102 33.63 -6.26 -19.00
C SER A 102 34.13 -7.72 -18.94
N ALA A 103 33.74 -8.49 -17.93
CA ALA A 103 34.21 -9.86 -17.72
C ALA A 103 33.25 -10.94 -18.27
N ILE A 104 33.78 -12.09 -18.69
CA ILE A 104 33.00 -13.27 -19.13
C ILE A 104 32.94 -14.32 -18.00
N ARG A 105 31.74 -14.73 -17.59
CA ARG A 105 31.51 -15.79 -16.61
C ARG A 105 31.34 -17.15 -17.31
N LYS A 106 32.18 -18.13 -16.94
CA LYS A 106 32.09 -19.49 -17.47
C LYS A 106 30.90 -20.21 -16.83
N CYS A 107 30.01 -20.73 -17.66
CA CYS A 107 28.80 -21.45 -17.25
C CYS A 107 28.64 -22.71 -18.11
N ALA A 108 27.81 -23.64 -17.65
CA ALA A 108 27.44 -24.83 -18.40
C ALA A 108 25.91 -24.99 -18.34
N ARG A 109 25.31 -25.51 -19.41
CA ARG A 109 23.92 -26.00 -19.34
C ARG A 109 23.93 -27.44 -18.87
N VAL A 110 23.11 -27.71 -17.86
CA VAL A 110 22.90 -28.99 -17.18
C VAL A 110 21.44 -29.37 -17.30
#